data_AF-T0LRD0-F1
#
_entry.id   AF-T0LRD0-F1
#
_cell.length_a   1.000
_cell.length_b   1.000
_cell.length_c   1.000
_cell.angle_alpha   90.00
_cell.angle_beta   90.00
_cell.angle_gamma   90.00
#
_symmetry.space_group_name_H-M   'P 1'
#
loop_
_entity.id
_entity.type
_entity.pdbx_description
1 polymer ?
#
loop_
_entity_poly.entity_id
_entity_poly.type
_entity_poly.pdbx_seq_one_letter_code
_entity_poly.pdbx_strand_id
1 'polypeptide(L)'
;QNFGYSAGPGWNPVTGLGTPLVSNLINDTSLVMNGYGTVATFNNTSYATNISANINVPGNSVEQFNGSTFYYLGFYENQGNYIKFGISTNSTGYYYKYSIYENGIRTEGIIPGSTSAYLGVQISGSKVYFTVNNATVKTLNMPLAFAGNYHGAVGAQQDNAKINFVNIPQGKYNNIAIGNQSGPIAYTGIYSSGYDNLGNGYSNITLKYNSSDKMLIASKGRKPTMKSMEQLDLFTFFIP
;
A
#
# COMPACT_ATOMS: atom_id res chain seq x y z
N GLN A 1 30.16 47.66 -8.94
CA GLN A 1 30.44 46.70 -7.85
C GLN A 1 29.42 45.57 -7.96
N ASN A 2 29.87 44.34 -8.12
CA ASN A 2 28.97 43.18 -8.05
C ASN A 2 28.66 42.91 -6.58
N PHE A 3 27.45 43.27 -6.15
CA PHE A 3 26.93 42.83 -4.85
C PHE A 3 26.65 41.34 -4.97
N GLY A 4 27.43 40.52 -4.27
CA GLY A 4 27.25 39.06 -4.25
C GLY A 4 25.91 38.67 -3.61
N TYR A 5 25.54 37.41 -3.79
CA TYR A 5 24.38 36.82 -3.11
C TYR A 5 24.55 36.89 -1.58
N SER A 6 23.46 37.17 -0.85
CA SER A 6 23.43 37.17 0.63
C SER A 6 22.57 36.02 1.17
N ALA A 7 22.95 35.51 2.35
CA ALA A 7 22.18 34.49 3.06
C ALA A 7 21.00 35.12 3.83
N GLY A 8 19.90 34.38 3.95
CA GLY A 8 18.70 34.76 4.68
C GLY A 8 17.88 33.53 5.10
N PRO A 9 16.80 33.71 5.89
CA PRO A 9 15.95 32.59 6.32
C PRO A 9 15.39 31.78 5.15
N GLY A 10 15.27 30.47 5.33
CA GLY A 10 14.78 29.55 4.29
C GLY A 10 15.82 29.27 3.21
N TRP A 11 15.36 28.88 2.02
CA TRP A 11 16.25 28.63 0.89
C TRP A 11 16.90 29.93 0.42
N ASN A 12 18.23 29.91 0.23
CA ASN A 12 18.94 31.03 -0.38
C ASN A 12 20.14 30.57 -1.24
N PRO A 13 20.60 31.39 -2.20
CA PRO A 13 21.69 31.04 -3.12
C PRO A 13 23.08 30.92 -2.48
N VAL A 14 23.24 31.25 -1.19
CA VAL A 14 24.52 31.15 -0.47
C VAL A 14 24.63 29.84 0.32
N THR A 15 23.55 29.43 1.00
CA THR A 15 23.55 28.26 1.89
C THR A 15 22.57 27.17 1.46
N GLY A 16 21.84 27.34 0.36
CA GLY A 16 20.74 26.45 0.00
C GLY A 16 19.69 26.43 1.12
N LEU A 17 19.30 25.22 1.56
CA LEU A 17 18.42 25.01 2.72
C LEU A 17 19.17 25.07 4.08
N GLY A 18 20.48 25.32 4.06
CA GLY A 18 21.35 25.23 5.23
C GLY A 18 21.92 23.83 5.45
N THR A 19 22.58 23.65 6.60
CA THR A 19 23.16 22.36 7.00
C THR A 19 22.08 21.51 7.67
N PRO A 20 21.88 20.24 7.25
CA PRO A 20 20.85 19.38 7.82
C PRO A 20 21.20 18.99 9.26
N LEU A 21 20.19 18.98 10.13
CA LEU A 21 20.27 18.30 11.42
C LEU A 21 20.13 16.79 11.17
N VAL A 22 21.23 16.05 11.31
CA VAL A 22 21.30 14.62 10.94
C VAL A 22 20.24 13.77 11.65
N SER A 23 19.94 14.06 12.92
CA SER A 23 18.89 13.35 13.69
C SER A 23 17.50 13.50 13.08
N ASN A 24 17.14 14.72 12.67
CA ASN A 24 15.84 14.99 12.06
C ASN A 24 15.79 14.39 10.65
N LEU A 25 16.88 14.52 9.89
CA LEU A 25 16.99 13.91 8.56
C LEU A 25 16.79 12.40 8.61
N ILE A 26 17.37 11.70 9.58
CA ILE A 26 17.17 10.24 9.74
C ILE A 26 15.72 9.91 10.04
N ASN A 27 15.08 10.64 10.95
CA ASN A 27 13.68 10.43 11.30
C ASN A 27 12.76 10.70 10.10
N ASP A 28 12.93 11.83 9.42
CA ASP A 28 12.14 12.20 8.25
C ASP A 28 12.34 11.22 7.10
N THR A 29 13.57 10.75 6.90
CA THR A 29 13.88 9.72 5.88
C THR A 29 13.21 8.39 6.23
N SER A 30 13.20 7.98 7.51
CA SER A 30 12.54 6.76 7.95
C SER A 30 11.02 6.83 7.74
N LEU A 31 10.39 7.97 8.03
CA LEU A 31 8.97 8.19 7.78
C LEU A 31 8.66 8.01 6.29
N VAL A 32 9.43 8.65 5.40
CA VAL A 32 9.29 8.53 3.94
C VAL A 32 9.48 7.09 3.46
N MET A 33 10.48 6.38 3.99
CA MET A 33 10.81 5.02 3.56
C MET A 33 9.81 3.95 4.01
N ASN A 34 9.06 4.16 5.11
CA ASN A 34 8.18 3.15 5.70
C ASN A 34 6.86 2.92 4.92
N GLY A 35 6.60 3.70 3.87
CA GLY A 35 5.46 3.50 2.96
C GLY A 35 4.10 3.89 3.55
N TYR A 36 3.08 3.89 2.70
CA TYR A 36 1.71 4.24 3.03
C TYR A 36 0.74 3.38 2.24
N GLY A 37 -0.49 3.22 2.71
CA GLY A 37 -1.47 2.40 2.01
C GLY A 37 -2.89 2.51 2.51
N THR A 38 -3.77 1.75 1.88
CA THR A 38 -5.18 1.67 2.25
C THR A 38 -5.66 0.25 2.06
N VAL A 39 -6.44 -0.23 3.01
CA VAL A 39 -7.05 -1.55 3.00
C VAL A 39 -8.55 -1.42 3.16
N ALA A 40 -9.29 -2.16 2.34
CA ALA A 40 -10.73 -2.34 2.43
C ALA A 40 -11.00 -3.75 2.93
N THR A 41 -11.53 -3.86 4.15
CA THR A 41 -11.93 -5.13 4.77
C THR A 41 -13.41 -5.38 4.54
N PHE A 42 -13.76 -6.62 4.23
CA PHE A 42 -15.15 -7.05 4.02
C PHE A 42 -15.77 -7.53 5.33
N ASN A 43 -16.95 -7.03 5.68
CA ASN A 43 -17.63 -7.44 6.91
C ASN A 43 -18.05 -8.92 6.86
N ASN A 44 -18.21 -9.56 8.02
CA ASN A 44 -18.63 -10.97 8.15
C ASN A 44 -17.71 -11.99 7.45
N THR A 45 -16.44 -11.65 7.21
CA THR A 45 -15.47 -12.53 6.53
C THR A 45 -14.33 -13.02 7.44
N SER A 46 -14.47 -12.90 8.76
CA SER A 46 -13.39 -13.19 9.73
C SER A 46 -12.99 -14.68 9.80
N TYR A 47 -13.82 -15.55 9.23
CA TYR A 47 -13.64 -16.99 9.13
C TYR A 47 -13.44 -17.44 7.67
N ALA A 48 -13.20 -16.50 6.74
CA ALA A 48 -12.93 -16.82 5.35
C ALA A 48 -11.58 -17.55 5.24
N THR A 49 -11.53 -18.56 4.37
CA THR A 49 -10.31 -19.31 4.06
C THR A 49 -9.94 -19.22 2.59
N ASN A 50 -10.75 -18.54 1.77
CA ASN A 50 -10.39 -18.20 0.41
C ASN A 50 -10.89 -16.80 0.04
N ILE A 51 -10.12 -16.12 -0.80
CA ILE A 51 -10.49 -14.87 -1.45
C ILE A 51 -9.85 -14.82 -2.84
N SER A 52 -10.59 -14.36 -3.82
CA SER A 52 -10.10 -14.17 -5.19
C SER A 52 -10.72 -12.94 -5.85
N ALA A 53 -10.03 -12.38 -6.84
CA ALA A 53 -10.51 -11.26 -7.64
C ALA A 53 -9.75 -11.15 -8.96
N ASN A 54 -10.36 -10.52 -9.96
CA ASN A 54 -9.63 -9.99 -11.10
C ASN A 54 -9.00 -8.65 -10.69
N ILE A 55 -7.68 -8.58 -10.72
CA ILE A 55 -6.94 -7.33 -10.49
C ILE A 55 -6.41 -6.84 -11.83
N ASN A 56 -6.62 -5.57 -12.13
CA ASN A 56 -6.06 -4.89 -13.30
C ASN A 56 -5.39 -3.57 -12.88
N VAL A 57 -4.14 -3.39 -13.26
CA VAL A 57 -3.30 -2.23 -12.98
C VAL A 57 -2.78 -1.67 -14.32
N PRO A 58 -3.57 -0.83 -15.02
CA PRO A 58 -3.14 -0.18 -16.25
C PRO A 58 -2.00 0.82 -16.00
N GLY A 59 -0.84 0.55 -16.61
CA GLY A 59 0.27 1.48 -16.72
C GLY A 59 1.30 1.37 -15.57
N ASN A 60 2.58 1.45 -15.94
CA ASN A 60 3.72 1.44 -15.01
C ASN A 60 4.42 2.81 -15.01
N SER A 61 3.65 3.91 -15.07
CA SER A 61 4.16 5.29 -15.05
C SER A 61 4.68 5.72 -13.67
N VAL A 62 5.36 4.79 -12.99
CA VAL A 62 5.98 4.95 -11.69
C VAL A 62 7.41 5.46 -11.93
N GLU A 63 7.72 6.69 -11.53
CA GLU A 63 9.08 7.25 -11.72
C GLU A 63 10.15 6.36 -11.05
N GLN A 64 11.38 6.42 -11.54
CA GLN A 64 12.48 5.53 -11.13
C GLN A 64 12.80 5.56 -9.62
N PHE A 65 12.47 6.64 -8.92
CA PHE A 65 12.67 6.79 -7.48
C PHE A 65 11.45 6.34 -6.64
N ASN A 66 10.39 5.90 -7.29
CA ASN A 66 9.10 5.59 -6.68
C ASN A 66 8.94 4.10 -6.39
N GLY A 67 9.81 3.54 -5.53
CA GLY A 67 9.61 2.25 -4.88
C GLY A 67 8.84 1.21 -5.70
N SER A 68 7.78 0.64 -5.13
CA SER A 68 6.79 -0.16 -5.88
C SER A 68 5.38 0.04 -5.34
N THR A 69 4.38 0.09 -6.21
CA THR A 69 2.97 0.07 -5.81
C THR A 69 2.45 -1.35 -5.83
N PHE A 70 1.97 -1.83 -4.69
CA PHE A 70 1.47 -3.18 -4.50
C PHE A 70 -0.05 -3.18 -4.31
N TYR A 71 -0.76 -3.72 -5.30
CA TYR A 71 -2.21 -3.91 -5.34
C TYR A 71 -2.54 -5.34 -4.98
N TYR A 72 -3.21 -5.57 -3.85
CA TYR A 72 -3.33 -6.89 -3.25
C TYR A 72 -4.75 -7.24 -2.84
N LEU A 73 -4.96 -8.54 -2.70
CA LEU A 73 -6.06 -9.15 -1.97
C LEU A 73 -5.50 -10.14 -0.93
N GLY A 74 -6.31 -10.53 0.03
CA GLY A 74 -5.95 -11.56 0.99
C GLY A 74 -6.69 -11.39 2.30
N PHE A 75 -5.98 -11.61 3.39
CA PHE A 75 -6.52 -11.60 4.74
C PHE A 75 -5.83 -10.53 5.58
N TYR A 76 -6.60 -9.75 6.33
CA TYR A 76 -6.10 -8.63 7.11
C TYR A 76 -6.81 -8.55 8.46
N GLU A 77 -6.02 -8.49 9.53
CA GLU A 77 -6.48 -8.10 10.87
C GLU A 77 -5.95 -6.70 11.20
N ASN A 78 -4.63 -6.51 11.05
CA ASN A 78 -3.94 -5.24 11.30
C ASN A 78 -2.57 -5.22 10.59
N GLN A 79 -1.77 -4.16 10.78
CA GLN A 79 -0.43 -4.09 10.15
C GLN A 79 0.57 -5.14 10.67
N GLY A 80 0.33 -5.68 11.86
CA GLY A 80 1.13 -6.74 12.47
C GLY A 80 0.64 -8.15 12.17
N ASN A 81 -0.49 -8.32 11.46
CA ASN A 81 -1.09 -9.61 11.12
C ASN A 81 -1.85 -9.50 9.77
N TYR A 82 -1.24 -10.01 8.69
CA TYR A 82 -1.82 -10.02 7.35
C TYR A 82 -1.24 -11.10 6.44
N ILE A 83 -2.03 -11.47 5.42
CA ILE A 83 -1.63 -12.28 4.26
C ILE A 83 -2.04 -11.49 3.02
N LYS A 84 -1.08 -11.06 2.21
CA LYS A 84 -1.31 -10.26 0.99
C LYS A 84 -0.76 -10.98 -0.23
N PHE A 85 -1.51 -11.00 -1.31
CA PHE A 85 -1.07 -11.44 -2.62
C PHE A 85 -1.64 -10.56 -3.70
N GLY A 86 -0.84 -10.21 -4.70
CA GLY A 86 -1.23 -9.15 -5.61
C GLY A 86 -0.25 -8.85 -6.73
N ILE A 87 -0.52 -7.76 -7.44
CA ILE A 87 0.32 -7.21 -8.49
C ILE A 87 1.13 -6.06 -7.90
N SER A 88 2.44 -6.19 -7.91
CA SER A 88 3.40 -5.13 -7.61
C SER A 88 3.93 -4.54 -8.90
N THR A 89 3.86 -3.23 -9.06
CA THR A 89 4.38 -2.51 -10.21
C THR A 89 5.43 -1.49 -9.80
N ASN A 90 6.46 -1.36 -10.61
CA ASN A 90 7.53 -0.38 -10.45
C ASN A 90 8.05 0.05 -11.84
N SER A 91 9.13 0.82 -11.86
CA SER A 91 9.75 1.29 -13.12
C SER A 91 10.30 0.16 -14.01
N THR A 92 10.51 -1.05 -13.49
CA THR A 92 11.08 -2.18 -14.25
C THR A 92 10.02 -3.13 -14.79
N GLY A 93 8.79 -3.11 -14.26
CA GLY A 93 7.69 -3.92 -14.78
C GLY A 93 6.63 -4.29 -13.73
N TYR A 94 6.05 -5.47 -13.92
CA TYR A 94 4.99 -6.02 -13.08
C TYR A 94 5.41 -7.38 -12.53
N TYR A 95 5.08 -7.59 -11.26
CA TYR A 95 5.43 -8.79 -10.51
C TYR A 95 4.22 -9.25 -9.71
N TYR A 96 4.00 -10.55 -9.61
CA TYR A 96 3.14 -11.06 -8.55
C TYR A 96 3.94 -11.08 -7.26
N LYS A 97 3.44 -10.39 -6.24
CA LYS A 97 4.08 -10.27 -4.93
C LYS A 97 3.19 -10.92 -3.88
N TYR A 98 3.80 -11.70 -2.98
CA TYR A 98 3.17 -12.12 -1.74
C TYR A 98 3.92 -11.52 -0.55
N SER A 99 3.19 -11.17 0.49
CA SER A 99 3.74 -10.74 1.78
C SER A 99 2.83 -11.22 2.89
N ILE A 100 3.38 -12.03 3.79
CA ILE A 100 2.73 -12.51 4.99
C ILE A 100 3.49 -11.94 6.17
N TYR A 101 2.77 -11.36 7.11
CA TYR A 101 3.32 -10.91 8.38
C TYR A 101 2.42 -11.47 9.48
N GLU A 102 2.96 -12.34 10.31
CA GLU A 102 2.21 -13.10 11.31
C GLU A 102 3.10 -13.22 12.55
N ASN A 103 2.60 -12.75 13.70
CA ASN A 103 3.31 -12.87 14.99
C ASN A 103 4.78 -12.38 14.93
N GLY A 104 5.03 -11.28 14.22
CA GLY A 104 6.36 -10.68 14.07
C GLY A 104 7.25 -11.28 12.98
N ILE A 105 6.80 -12.35 12.31
CA ILE A 105 7.58 -13.02 11.25
C ILE A 105 7.06 -12.56 9.88
N ARG A 106 7.97 -12.00 9.07
CA ARG A 106 7.69 -11.63 7.68
C ARG A 106 8.15 -12.72 6.72
N THR A 107 7.26 -13.18 5.85
CA THR A 107 7.57 -14.05 4.71
C THR A 107 7.08 -13.39 3.43
N GLU A 108 7.97 -13.10 2.49
CA GLU A 108 7.63 -12.42 1.25
C GLU A 108 8.41 -12.94 0.05
N GLY A 109 7.90 -12.62 -1.15
CA GLY A 109 8.61 -12.90 -2.39
C GLY A 109 7.88 -12.36 -3.62
N ILE A 110 8.57 -12.45 -4.75
CA ILE A 110 8.08 -11.97 -6.05
C ILE A 110 8.21 -13.05 -7.13
N ILE A 111 7.34 -12.98 -8.12
CA ILE A 111 7.28 -13.84 -9.31
C ILE A 111 7.05 -12.92 -10.51
N PRO A 112 7.61 -13.20 -11.71
CA PRO A 112 7.25 -12.47 -12.92
C PRO A 112 5.73 -12.36 -13.09
N GLY A 113 5.24 -11.15 -13.31
CA GLY A 113 3.81 -10.84 -13.31
C GLY A 113 3.33 -10.18 -14.59
N SER A 114 2.03 -9.88 -14.63
CA SER A 114 1.39 -9.12 -15.69
C SER A 114 0.66 -7.91 -15.09
N THR A 115 0.14 -7.05 -15.96
CA THR A 115 -0.70 -5.90 -15.58
C THR A 115 -2.08 -6.33 -15.05
N SER A 116 -2.54 -7.52 -15.42
CA SER A 116 -3.87 -8.01 -15.11
C SER A 116 -3.89 -9.52 -14.94
N ALA A 117 -4.56 -10.00 -13.90
CA ALA A 117 -4.73 -11.42 -13.62
C ALA A 117 -5.94 -11.70 -12.71
N TYR A 118 -6.49 -12.91 -12.81
CA TYR A 118 -7.37 -13.46 -11.78
C TYR A 118 -6.51 -14.04 -10.66
N LEU A 119 -6.45 -13.38 -9.51
CA LEU A 119 -5.63 -13.78 -8.37
C LEU A 119 -6.48 -14.42 -7.29
N GLY A 120 -5.89 -15.36 -6.55
CA GLY A 120 -6.51 -15.97 -5.39
C GLY A 120 -5.53 -16.28 -4.27
N VAL A 121 -6.04 -16.22 -3.04
CA VAL A 121 -5.40 -16.70 -1.83
C VAL A 121 -6.32 -17.75 -1.21
N GLN A 122 -5.79 -18.93 -0.95
CA GLN A 122 -6.51 -19.99 -0.25
C GLN A 122 -5.69 -20.52 0.92
N ILE A 123 -6.35 -20.76 2.04
CA ILE A 123 -5.77 -21.32 3.25
C ILE A 123 -6.41 -22.70 3.49
N SER A 124 -5.56 -23.71 3.67
CA SER A 124 -5.99 -25.06 4.03
C SER A 124 -5.03 -25.65 5.05
N GLY A 125 -5.46 -25.73 6.30
CA GLY A 125 -4.59 -26.10 7.42
C GLY A 125 -3.41 -25.14 7.54
N SER A 126 -2.18 -25.68 7.56
CA SER A 126 -0.92 -24.92 7.63
C SER A 126 -0.38 -24.51 6.25
N LYS A 127 -1.24 -24.47 5.23
CA LYS A 127 -0.83 -24.17 3.85
C LYS A 127 -1.53 -22.93 3.32
N VAL A 128 -0.76 -22.05 2.72
CA VAL A 128 -1.24 -20.90 1.96
C VAL A 128 -0.92 -21.12 0.48
N TYR A 129 -1.95 -21.04 -0.35
CA TYR A 129 -1.87 -21.20 -1.79
C TYR A 129 -2.12 -19.85 -2.44
N PHE A 130 -1.21 -19.46 -3.33
CA PHE A 130 -1.36 -18.30 -4.19
C PHE A 130 -1.63 -18.76 -5.61
N THR A 131 -2.73 -18.30 -6.18
CA THR A 131 -3.17 -18.70 -7.52
C THR A 131 -3.21 -17.52 -8.48
N VAL A 132 -2.81 -17.77 -9.72
CA VAL A 132 -2.89 -16.84 -10.85
C VAL A 132 -3.61 -17.56 -11.97
N ASN A 133 -4.70 -16.99 -12.47
CA ASN A 133 -5.54 -17.55 -13.53
C ASN A 133 -5.91 -19.03 -13.25
N ASN A 134 -6.32 -19.31 -12.01
CA ASN A 134 -6.68 -20.63 -11.48
C ASN A 134 -5.53 -21.65 -11.36
N ALA A 135 -4.29 -21.29 -11.69
CA ALA A 135 -3.12 -22.12 -11.47
C ALA A 135 -2.41 -21.72 -10.16
N THR A 136 -2.01 -22.70 -9.34
CA THR A 136 -1.18 -22.42 -8.16
C THR A 136 0.23 -22.04 -8.61
N VAL A 137 0.65 -20.82 -8.28
CA VAL A 137 2.01 -20.32 -8.60
C VAL A 137 2.95 -20.42 -7.41
N LYS A 138 2.41 -20.50 -6.19
CA LYS A 138 3.21 -20.62 -4.97
C LYS A 138 2.40 -21.28 -3.87
N THR A 139 3.06 -22.19 -3.16
CA THR A 139 2.57 -22.81 -1.93
C THR A 139 3.55 -22.50 -0.82
N LEU A 140 3.05 -22.07 0.33
CA LEU A 140 3.81 -21.89 1.55
C LEU A 140 3.28 -22.82 2.63
N ASN A 141 4.18 -23.53 3.30
CA ASN A 141 3.88 -24.31 4.48
C ASN A 141 4.27 -23.48 5.69
N MET A 142 3.29 -22.91 6.39
CA MET A 142 3.53 -22.13 7.59
C MET A 142 2.39 -22.32 8.59
N PRO A 143 2.72 -22.45 9.90
CA PRO A 143 1.69 -22.42 10.93
C PRO A 143 1.10 -21.01 10.97
N LEU A 144 -0.18 -20.89 10.60
CA LEU A 144 -0.93 -19.65 10.77
C LEU A 144 -1.66 -19.73 12.11
N ALA A 145 -1.55 -18.69 12.95
CA ALA A 145 -2.40 -18.55 14.11
C ALA A 145 -3.74 -17.98 13.64
N PHE A 146 -4.49 -18.77 12.86
CA PHE A 146 -5.76 -18.34 12.27
C PHE A 146 -6.85 -18.31 13.35
N ALA A 147 -6.75 -17.36 14.27
CA ALA A 147 -7.66 -17.15 15.38
C ALA A 147 -8.76 -16.16 14.98
N GLY A 148 -9.63 -16.52 14.03
CA GLY A 148 -10.93 -15.87 13.79
C GLY A 148 -10.97 -14.35 13.53
N ASN A 149 -9.83 -13.67 13.41
CA ASN A 149 -9.72 -12.21 13.33
C ASN A 149 -9.35 -11.70 11.93
N TYR A 150 -9.06 -12.61 11.01
CA TYR A 150 -8.65 -12.28 9.65
C TYR A 150 -9.85 -12.01 8.76
N HIS A 151 -10.06 -10.76 8.39
CA HIS A 151 -11.07 -10.41 7.40
C HIS A 151 -10.52 -10.56 5.99
N GLY A 152 -11.35 -11.05 5.06
CA GLY A 152 -11.08 -10.88 3.65
C GLY A 152 -10.88 -9.40 3.36
N ALA A 153 -9.88 -9.07 2.55
CA ALA A 153 -9.50 -7.70 2.27
C ALA A 153 -8.91 -7.52 0.88
N VAL A 154 -9.06 -6.31 0.34
CA VAL A 154 -8.26 -5.82 -0.79
C VAL A 154 -7.60 -4.51 -0.38
N GLY A 155 -6.47 -4.19 -0.97
CA GLY A 155 -5.78 -2.95 -0.62
C GLY A 155 -4.69 -2.60 -1.61
N ALA A 156 -4.23 -1.36 -1.52
CA ALA A 156 -3.06 -0.92 -2.25
C ALA A 156 -2.11 -0.22 -1.29
N GLN A 157 -0.81 -0.40 -1.51
CA GLN A 157 0.23 0.24 -0.71
C GLN A 157 1.41 0.63 -1.57
N GLN A 158 2.13 1.66 -1.13
CA GLN A 158 3.42 2.00 -1.69
C GLN A 158 4.52 1.47 -0.78
N ASP A 159 5.37 0.62 -1.33
CA ASP A 159 6.55 0.09 -0.68
C ASP A 159 7.78 0.91 -1.11
N ASN A 160 8.68 1.21 -0.16
CA ASN A 160 9.96 1.86 -0.42
C ASN A 160 9.85 3.17 -1.23
N ALA A 161 8.84 3.99 -0.97
CA ALA A 161 8.72 5.30 -1.60
C ALA A 161 9.87 6.18 -1.10
N LYS A 162 10.86 6.50 -1.94
CA LYS A 162 11.91 7.48 -1.56
C LYS A 162 11.40 8.91 -1.63
N ILE A 163 10.24 9.13 -2.26
CA ILE A 163 9.53 10.41 -2.35
C ILE A 163 8.02 10.17 -2.18
N ASN A 164 7.30 11.10 -1.53
CA ASN A 164 5.88 10.94 -1.22
C ASN A 164 4.91 11.61 -2.23
N PHE A 165 5.41 12.12 -3.35
CA PHE A 165 4.60 12.87 -4.32
C PHE A 165 4.12 12.02 -5.50
N VAL A 166 4.12 10.70 -5.35
CA VAL A 166 3.98 9.72 -6.43
C VAL A 166 2.59 9.72 -7.06
N ASN A 167 2.54 9.65 -8.39
CA ASN A 167 1.34 9.25 -9.11
C ASN A 167 1.24 7.72 -9.07
N ILE A 168 0.24 7.18 -8.37
CA ILE A 168 -0.01 5.73 -8.40
C ILE A 168 -1.00 5.42 -9.53
N PRO A 169 -0.74 4.39 -10.37
CA PRO A 169 -1.70 3.98 -11.38
C PRO A 169 -3.04 3.58 -10.73
N GLN A 170 -4.12 3.68 -11.49
CA GLN A 170 -5.41 3.23 -10.98
C GLN A 170 -5.43 1.70 -10.99
N GLY A 171 -5.63 1.08 -9.82
CA GLY A 171 -5.86 -0.36 -9.71
C GLY A 171 -7.35 -0.67 -9.63
N LYS A 172 -7.82 -1.71 -10.31
CA LYS A 172 -9.22 -2.15 -10.32
C LYS A 172 -9.32 -3.58 -9.81
N TYR A 173 -10.27 -3.82 -8.91
CA TYR A 173 -10.61 -5.13 -8.35
C TYR A 173 -12.05 -5.48 -8.73
N ASN A 174 -12.22 -6.54 -9.52
CA ASN A 174 -13.52 -7.02 -10.01
C ASN A 174 -13.74 -8.48 -9.62
N ASN A 175 -15.01 -8.90 -9.56
CA ASN A 175 -15.39 -10.28 -9.24
C ASN A 175 -14.75 -10.78 -7.94
N ILE A 176 -14.82 -9.94 -6.90
CA ILE A 176 -14.27 -10.28 -5.58
C ILE A 176 -15.16 -11.36 -4.96
N ALA A 177 -14.62 -12.56 -4.87
CA ALA A 177 -15.26 -13.70 -4.23
C ALA A 177 -14.54 -14.02 -2.93
N ILE A 178 -15.30 -14.22 -1.86
CA ILE A 178 -14.79 -14.59 -0.54
C ILE A 178 -15.58 -15.80 -0.08
N GLY A 179 -14.88 -16.78 0.49
CA GLY A 179 -15.49 -18.02 0.92
C GLY A 179 -14.73 -18.72 2.02
N ASN A 180 -15.32 -19.79 2.51
CA ASN A 180 -14.68 -20.76 3.39
C ASN A 180 -14.91 -22.19 2.84
N GLN A 181 -14.66 -23.21 3.66
CA GLN A 181 -14.89 -24.60 3.29
C GLN A 181 -16.37 -24.94 3.02
N SER A 182 -17.30 -24.17 3.60
CA SER A 182 -18.75 -24.38 3.47
C SER A 182 -19.36 -23.70 2.25
N GLY A 183 -18.63 -22.76 1.63
CA GLY A 183 -19.06 -22.08 0.39
C GLY A 183 -18.80 -20.57 0.39
N PRO A 184 -19.44 -19.84 -0.53
CA PRO A 184 -19.35 -18.39 -0.62
C PRO A 184 -19.87 -17.68 0.63
N ILE A 185 -19.21 -16.60 1.02
CA ILE A 185 -19.60 -15.74 2.13
C ILE A 185 -20.15 -14.43 1.57
N ALA A 186 -21.37 -14.08 1.97
CA ALA A 186 -21.96 -12.79 1.63
C ALA A 186 -21.43 -11.70 2.58
N TYR A 187 -20.97 -10.59 2.01
CA TYR A 187 -20.65 -9.36 2.73
C TYR A 187 -21.62 -8.26 2.29
N THR A 188 -22.00 -7.40 3.23
CA THR A 188 -22.93 -6.28 3.02
C THR A 188 -22.27 -4.92 3.19
N GLY A 189 -21.05 -4.89 3.74
CA GLY A 189 -20.30 -3.68 4.04
C GLY A 189 -18.81 -3.83 3.71
N ILE A 190 -18.22 -2.74 3.25
CA ILE A 190 -16.80 -2.61 2.96
C ILE A 190 -16.27 -1.46 3.82
N TYR A 191 -15.35 -1.75 4.72
CA TYR A 191 -14.73 -0.75 5.59
C TYR A 191 -13.33 -0.44 5.09
N SER A 192 -13.08 0.83 4.76
CA SER A 192 -11.77 1.29 4.28
C SER A 192 -11.01 1.95 5.42
N SER A 193 -9.78 1.51 5.68
CA SER A 193 -8.85 2.17 6.59
C SER A 193 -7.57 2.53 5.84
N GLY A 194 -7.21 3.80 5.92
CA GLY A 194 -5.90 4.27 5.51
C GLY A 194 -4.89 4.00 6.62
N TYR A 195 -3.67 3.69 6.25
CA TYR A 195 -2.55 3.72 7.16
C TYR A 195 -1.43 4.53 6.55
N ASP A 196 -0.90 5.42 7.36
CA ASP A 196 0.19 6.29 6.96
C ASP A 196 1.12 6.47 8.16
N ASN A 197 2.41 6.28 7.93
CA ASN A 197 3.43 6.64 8.91
C ASN A 197 3.83 8.13 8.77
N LEU A 198 3.34 8.83 7.75
CA LEU A 198 3.73 10.20 7.39
C LEU A 198 2.85 11.28 8.04
N GLY A 199 1.68 10.93 8.60
CA GLY A 199 0.75 11.91 9.19
C GLY A 199 -0.13 12.66 8.16
N ASN A 200 -0.85 13.70 8.58
CA ASN A 200 -1.96 14.29 7.80
C ASN A 200 -1.56 15.14 6.57
N GLY A 201 -0.26 15.31 6.30
CA GLY A 201 0.28 16.20 5.25
C GLY A 201 0.65 15.54 3.93
N TYR A 202 0.34 14.25 3.75
CA TYR A 202 0.97 13.38 2.74
C TYR A 202 -0.06 12.75 1.79
N SER A 203 0.37 12.37 0.57
CA SER A 203 -0.49 11.72 -0.42
C SER A 203 -1.01 10.39 0.13
N ASN A 204 -2.32 10.17 0.08
CA ASN A 204 -2.91 8.88 0.46
C ASN A 204 -3.34 8.07 -0.78
N ILE A 205 -3.56 6.78 -0.57
CA ILE A 205 -4.31 5.93 -1.49
C ILE A 205 -5.77 6.01 -1.07
N THR A 206 -6.69 5.91 -2.03
CA THR A 206 -8.12 5.83 -1.74
C THR A 206 -8.69 4.59 -2.41
N LEU A 207 -9.57 3.89 -1.70
CA LEU A 207 -10.37 2.80 -2.24
C LEU A 207 -11.82 3.29 -2.38
N LYS A 208 -12.33 3.27 -3.61
CA LYS A 208 -13.72 3.64 -3.90
C LYS A 208 -14.47 2.45 -4.47
N TYR A 209 -15.64 2.17 -3.91
CA TYR A 209 -16.54 1.16 -4.44
C TYR A 209 -17.45 1.76 -5.50
N ASN A 210 -17.46 1.16 -6.69
CA ASN A 210 -18.41 1.41 -7.76
C ASN A 210 -19.46 0.31 -7.71
N SER A 211 -20.68 0.68 -7.30
CA SER A 211 -21.81 -0.25 -7.15
C SER A 211 -22.34 -0.78 -8.47
N SER A 212 -22.28 0.00 -9.55
CA SER A 212 -22.79 -0.38 -10.87
C SER A 212 -21.96 -1.50 -11.48
N ASP A 213 -20.63 -1.40 -11.35
CA ASP A 213 -19.69 -2.38 -11.90
C ASP A 213 -19.26 -3.44 -10.87
N LYS A 214 -19.76 -3.36 -9.63
CA LYS A 214 -19.33 -4.18 -8.48
C LYS A 214 -17.81 -4.27 -8.37
N MET A 215 -17.18 -3.09 -8.41
CA MET A 215 -15.73 -2.93 -8.54
C MET A 215 -15.18 -2.06 -7.42
N LEU A 216 -14.03 -2.45 -6.85
CA LEU A 216 -13.22 -1.55 -6.03
C LEU A 216 -12.13 -0.92 -6.89
N ILE A 217 -11.89 0.37 -6.68
CA ILE A 217 -10.90 1.16 -7.41
C ILE A 217 -9.91 1.73 -6.40
N ALA A 218 -8.64 1.33 -6.51
CA ALA A 218 -7.52 1.98 -5.86
C ALA A 218 -7.00 3.12 -6.74
N SER A 219 -6.91 4.32 -6.19
CA SER A 219 -6.35 5.48 -6.88
C SER A 219 -5.64 6.40 -5.90
N LYS A 220 -4.77 7.28 -6.41
CA LYS A 220 -4.26 8.40 -5.63
C LYS A 220 -5.43 9.19 -5.04
N GLY A 221 -5.39 9.48 -3.74
CA GLY A 221 -6.36 10.36 -3.10
C GLY A 221 -5.98 11.83 -3.22
N ARG A 222 -6.55 12.69 -2.36
CA ARG A 222 -6.32 14.15 -2.45
C ARG A 222 -4.82 14.46 -2.28
N LYS A 223 -4.27 15.25 -3.20
CA LYS A 223 -3.00 15.95 -2.96
C LYS A 223 -3.15 16.82 -1.71
N PRO A 224 -2.13 16.90 -0.83
CA PRO A 224 -2.06 17.97 0.15
C PRO A 224 -2.24 19.30 -0.61
N THR A 225 -3.23 20.10 -0.22
CA THR A 225 -3.34 21.46 -0.74
C THR A 225 -2.15 22.24 -0.23
N MET A 226 -1.38 22.89 -1.12
CA MET A 226 -0.16 23.65 -0.80
C MET A 226 -0.33 24.66 0.36
N LYS A 227 -1.56 25.07 0.70
CA LYS A 227 -1.86 25.87 1.89
C LYS A 227 -1.43 25.23 3.22
N SER A 228 -1.25 23.91 3.31
CA SER A 228 -0.73 23.26 4.52
C SER A 228 0.79 23.14 4.55
N MET A 229 1.49 23.40 3.43
CA MET A 229 2.96 23.47 3.40
C MET A 229 3.45 24.91 3.66
N GLU A 230 2.70 25.93 3.23
CA GLU A 230 2.96 27.33 3.62
C GLU A 230 2.81 27.58 5.14
N GLN A 231 2.10 26.70 5.87
CA GLN A 231 2.04 26.76 7.33
C GLN A 231 3.16 25.97 8.04
N LEU A 232 3.83 25.04 7.35
CA LEU A 232 5.07 24.42 7.86
C LEU A 232 6.29 25.34 7.64
N ASP A 233 6.18 26.34 6.76
CA ASP A 233 7.17 27.39 6.54
C ASP A 233 6.99 28.63 7.46
N LEU A 234 6.14 28.60 8.50
CA LEU A 234 5.93 29.78 9.37
C LEU A 234 5.80 29.57 10.89
N PHE A 235 5.79 28.34 11.40
CA PHE A 235 5.85 28.07 12.85
C PHE A 235 6.64 26.76 13.02
N THR A 236 7.91 26.73 13.44
CA THR A 236 8.34 27.03 14.81
C THR A 236 9.88 27.18 14.82
N PHE A 237 10.40 28.39 14.65
CA PHE A 237 11.74 28.76 15.11
C PHE A 237 11.58 29.88 16.14
N PHE A 238 11.09 29.50 17.32
CA PHE A 238 11.21 30.31 18.53
C PHE A 238 11.75 29.41 19.63
N ILE A 239 13.02 29.60 19.99
CA ILE A 239 13.55 29.33 21.32
C ILE A 239 14.44 30.55 21.64
N PRO A 240 14.34 31.14 22.85
CA PRO A 240 14.94 32.44 23.21
C PRO A 240 16.45 32.56 22.97
#